data_AF-A0A379S0P9-F1
#
_entry.id   AF-A0A379S0P9-F1
#
_cell.length_a   1.000
_cell.length_b   1.000
_cell.length_c   1.000
_cell.angle_alpha   90.00
_cell.angle_beta   90.00
_cell.angle_gamma   90.00
#
_symmetry.space_group_name_H-M   'P 1'
#
loop_
_entity.id
_entity.type
_entity.pdbx_description
1 polymer ?
#
loop_
_entity_poly.entity_id
_entity_poly.type
_entity_poly.pdbx_seq_one_letter_code
_entity_poly.pdbx_strand_id
1 'polypeptide(L)'
;MAGPSVPREARALHLAVADWLMPAREGEPDPADRWHTSGQEDNAAAFSLFLDRLRETENFEKDPGFKAQISSWLALLAEDDVLRAKTFAMATEATSSCQDRITLALHQMKNVQLVHNAEKGVYDNNLPGLVSTGGEMFRMEMLERIALEKVRTLAFVDEIEVCLAYQNKLKESLELTSVTAEMRFFGASGVTASDLRSADRQVKAAENSEFSEWLLQWGPLHSVLERKEPERFNALREKQNIGL
;
A
#
# COMPACT_ATOMS: atom_id res chain seq x y z
N MET A 1 20.07 6.21 20.88
CA MET A 1 20.67 7.21 19.97
C MET A 1 20.97 6.49 18.67
N ALA A 2 20.02 6.46 17.73
CA ALA A 2 20.34 6.07 16.36
C ALA A 2 21.16 7.22 15.76
N GLY A 3 22.35 6.92 15.23
CA GLY A 3 23.16 7.91 14.54
C GLY A 3 22.44 8.44 13.30
N PRO A 4 22.86 9.58 12.73
CA PRO A 4 22.28 10.08 11.48
C PRO A 4 22.44 8.98 10.42
N SER A 5 21.30 8.46 9.93
CA SER A 5 21.28 7.52 8.82
C SER A 5 21.97 8.17 7.62
N VAL A 6 23.06 7.58 7.14
CA VAL A 6 23.69 8.00 5.89
C VAL A 6 22.60 7.95 4.80
N PRO A 7 22.44 9.01 3.97
CA PRO A 7 21.52 8.96 2.84
C PRO A 7 21.87 7.76 1.98
N ARG A 8 20.96 6.78 1.91
CA ARG A 8 21.18 5.58 1.12
C ARG A 8 21.07 5.98 -0.35
N GLU A 9 22.14 5.75 -1.11
CA GLU A 9 22.11 5.95 -2.55
C GLU A 9 21.19 4.91 -3.19
N ALA A 10 20.31 5.36 -4.08
CA ALA A 10 19.42 4.48 -4.82
C ALA A 10 20.23 3.63 -5.80
N ARG A 11 20.11 2.30 -5.72
CA ARG A 11 20.61 1.42 -6.78
C ARG A 11 19.70 1.46 -8.00
N ALA A 12 20.19 0.93 -9.12
CA ALA A 12 19.40 0.85 -10.35
C ALA A 12 18.09 0.05 -10.14
N LEU A 13 16.99 0.57 -10.67
CA LEU A 13 15.64 0.05 -10.39
C LEU A 13 15.45 -1.42 -10.76
N HIS A 14 15.98 -1.87 -11.89
CA HIS A 14 15.90 -3.28 -12.30
C HIS A 14 16.52 -4.22 -11.25
N LEU A 15 17.59 -3.81 -10.56
CA LEU A 15 18.17 -4.59 -9.46
C LEU A 15 17.21 -4.64 -8.27
N ALA A 16 16.60 -3.49 -7.93
CA ALA A 16 15.61 -3.41 -6.86
C ALA A 16 14.42 -4.33 -7.09
N VAL A 17 13.93 -4.35 -8.32
CA VAL A 17 12.81 -5.20 -8.73
C VAL A 17 13.20 -6.68 -8.78
N ALA A 18 14.41 -7.01 -9.24
CA ALA A 18 14.88 -8.40 -9.34
C ALA A 18 14.78 -9.15 -7.99
N ASP A 19 15.03 -8.48 -6.87
CA ASP A 19 14.92 -9.09 -5.53
C ASP A 19 13.50 -9.61 -5.21
N TRP A 20 12.47 -9.00 -5.82
CA TRP A 20 11.06 -9.35 -5.61
C TRP A 20 10.55 -10.39 -6.60
N LEU A 21 11.21 -10.55 -7.74
CA LEU A 21 10.77 -11.45 -8.81
C LEU A 21 11.31 -12.87 -8.59
N MET A 22 10.60 -13.84 -9.16
CA MET A 22 11.14 -15.19 -9.28
C MET A 22 12.23 -15.18 -10.36
N PRO A 23 13.36 -15.87 -10.15
CA PRO A 23 14.41 -15.95 -11.16
C PRO A 23 13.88 -16.61 -12.44
N ALA A 24 14.36 -16.13 -13.59
CA ALA A 24 14.03 -16.70 -14.89
C ALA A 24 14.41 -18.19 -14.96
N ARG A 25 13.62 -18.97 -15.69
CA ARG A 25 14.03 -20.33 -16.05
C ARG A 25 15.13 -20.26 -17.10
N GLU A 26 15.93 -21.31 -17.17
CA GLU A 26 17.02 -21.40 -18.15
C GLU A 26 16.48 -21.22 -19.59
N GLY A 27 16.97 -20.19 -20.28
CA GLY A 27 16.54 -19.82 -21.64
C GLY A 27 15.43 -18.77 -21.74
N GLU A 28 14.85 -18.33 -20.62
CA GLU A 28 13.89 -17.21 -20.59
C GLU A 28 14.61 -15.87 -20.31
N PRO A 29 14.12 -14.74 -20.86
CA PRO A 29 14.65 -13.41 -20.52
C PRO A 29 14.43 -13.10 -19.04
N ASP A 30 15.33 -12.30 -18.44
CA ASP A 30 15.19 -11.93 -17.04
C ASP A 30 13.91 -11.08 -16.86
N PRO A 31 12.97 -11.45 -15.98
CA PRO A 31 11.76 -10.67 -15.77
C PRO A 31 12.04 -9.26 -15.21
N ALA A 32 13.25 -8.99 -14.72
CA ALA A 32 13.73 -7.66 -14.36
C ALA A 32 14.18 -6.83 -15.57
N ASP A 33 14.44 -7.42 -16.75
CA ASP A 33 14.98 -6.71 -17.92
C ASP A 33 14.07 -5.57 -18.37
N ARG A 34 12.76 -5.77 -18.28
CA ARG A 34 11.74 -4.75 -18.63
C ARG A 34 11.84 -3.48 -17.77
N TRP A 35 12.50 -3.55 -16.61
CA TRP A 35 12.70 -2.41 -15.72
C TRP A 35 13.96 -1.60 -16.01
N HIS A 36 14.79 -2.02 -16.98
CA HIS A 36 15.95 -1.21 -17.39
C HIS A 36 15.53 0.14 -17.96
N THR A 37 14.57 0.16 -18.87
CA THR A 37 14.04 1.40 -19.46
C THR A 37 13.30 2.23 -18.41
N SER A 38 12.45 1.60 -17.59
CA SER A 38 11.74 2.30 -16.52
C SER A 38 12.65 2.85 -15.43
N GLY A 39 13.87 2.33 -15.30
CA GLY A 39 14.89 2.90 -14.42
C GLY A 39 15.37 4.30 -14.82
N GLN A 40 15.04 4.78 -16.03
CA GLN A 40 15.34 6.13 -16.52
C GLN A 40 14.14 7.09 -16.38
N GLU A 41 12.99 6.60 -15.93
CA GLU A 41 11.80 7.44 -15.72
C GLU A 41 11.96 8.33 -14.48
N ASP A 42 11.23 9.46 -14.46
CA ASP A 42 11.19 10.35 -13.31
C ASP A 42 10.77 9.59 -12.04
N ASN A 43 11.42 9.90 -10.92
CA ASN A 43 11.16 9.30 -9.60
C ASN A 43 11.48 7.79 -9.47
N ALA A 44 12.05 7.15 -10.51
CA ALA A 44 12.46 5.73 -10.45
C ALA A 44 13.44 5.42 -9.30
N ALA A 45 14.34 6.36 -9.00
CA ALA A 45 15.30 6.23 -7.89
C ALA A 45 14.60 6.19 -6.52
N ALA A 46 13.55 7.00 -6.31
CA ALA A 46 12.76 6.99 -5.08
C ALA A 46 12.01 5.66 -4.92
N PHE A 47 11.44 5.14 -6.01
CA PHE A 47 10.78 3.83 -6.01
C PHE A 47 11.77 2.68 -5.74
N SER A 48 12.98 2.76 -6.29
CA SER A 48 14.06 1.80 -5.99
C SER A 48 14.39 1.77 -4.48
N LEU A 49 14.55 2.94 -3.85
CA LEU A 49 14.77 3.05 -2.40
C LEU A 49 13.59 2.52 -1.59
N PHE A 50 12.37 2.77 -2.05
CA PHE A 50 11.16 2.24 -1.43
C PHE A 50 11.19 0.70 -1.40
N LEU A 51 11.49 0.06 -2.53
CA LEU A 51 11.59 -1.41 -2.63
C LEU A 51 12.71 -1.97 -1.74
N ASP A 52 13.85 -1.28 -1.66
CA ASP A 52 14.98 -1.68 -0.80
C ASP A 52 14.63 -1.62 0.68
N ARG A 53 13.85 -0.62 1.11
CA ARG A 53 13.35 -0.55 2.50
C ARG A 53 12.32 -1.62 2.78
N LEU A 54 11.39 -1.85 1.86
CA LEU A 54 10.36 -2.87 2.03
C LEU A 54 10.98 -4.28 2.11
N ARG A 55 12.14 -4.48 1.49
CA ARG A 55 12.93 -5.72 1.54
C ARG A 55 13.57 -5.97 2.91
N GLU A 56 13.84 -4.94 3.71
CA GLU A 56 14.49 -5.09 5.02
C GLU A 56 13.58 -5.72 6.09
N THR A 57 12.31 -5.91 5.76
CA THR A 57 11.32 -6.56 6.62
C THR A 57 11.59 -8.06 6.76
N GLU A 58 11.31 -8.62 7.93
CA GLU A 58 11.33 -10.06 8.14
C GLU A 58 10.34 -10.76 7.19
N ASN A 59 9.25 -10.10 6.81
CA ASN A 59 8.27 -10.63 5.85
C ASN A 59 8.85 -10.88 4.47
N PHE A 60 9.80 -10.07 3.99
CA PHE A 60 10.45 -10.33 2.71
C PHE A 60 11.14 -11.70 2.68
N GLU A 61 11.85 -12.04 3.76
CA GLU A 61 12.60 -13.31 3.87
C GLU A 61 11.70 -14.48 4.28
N LYS A 62 10.69 -14.24 5.12
CA LYS A 62 9.95 -15.29 5.84
C LYS A 62 8.52 -15.52 5.36
N ASP A 63 7.94 -14.60 4.58
CA ASP A 63 6.58 -14.70 4.03
C ASP A 63 6.61 -14.75 2.49
N PRO A 64 6.58 -15.95 1.88
CA PRO A 64 6.51 -16.11 0.43
C PRO A 64 5.28 -15.45 -0.20
N GLY A 65 4.18 -15.36 0.56
CA GLY A 65 2.97 -14.69 0.12
C GLY A 65 3.19 -13.19 -0.06
N PHE A 66 3.86 -12.54 0.90
CA PHE A 66 4.17 -11.12 0.81
C PHE A 66 5.02 -10.81 -0.43
N LYS A 67 6.08 -11.62 -0.67
CA LYS A 67 6.89 -11.49 -1.89
C LYS A 67 6.06 -11.68 -3.16
N ALA A 68 5.16 -12.67 -3.19
CA ALA A 68 4.27 -12.90 -4.33
C ALA A 68 3.30 -11.72 -4.56
N GLN A 69 2.75 -11.13 -3.49
CA GLN A 69 1.86 -9.97 -3.57
C GLN A 69 2.56 -8.75 -4.19
N ILE A 70 3.77 -8.45 -3.73
CA ILE A 70 4.58 -7.35 -4.30
C ILE A 70 5.00 -7.68 -5.73
N SER A 71 5.38 -8.93 -6.03
CA SER A 71 5.71 -9.36 -7.40
C SER A 71 4.53 -9.21 -8.37
N SER A 72 3.32 -9.59 -7.97
CA SER A 72 2.12 -9.42 -8.80
C SER A 72 1.80 -7.94 -9.02
N TRP A 73 2.03 -7.11 -8.02
CA TRP A 73 1.86 -5.67 -8.16
C TRP A 73 2.88 -5.03 -9.10
N LEU A 74 4.15 -5.41 -8.98
CA LEU A 74 5.21 -4.98 -9.91
C LEU A 74 4.88 -5.42 -11.35
N ALA A 75 4.33 -6.62 -11.54
CA ALA A 75 3.89 -7.05 -12.87
C ALA A 75 2.80 -6.13 -13.45
N LEU A 76 1.87 -5.61 -12.65
CA LEU A 76 0.87 -4.64 -13.12
C LEU A 76 1.50 -3.29 -13.48
N LEU A 77 2.45 -2.81 -12.68
CA LEU A 77 3.16 -1.55 -12.96
C LEU A 77 3.99 -1.63 -14.25
N ALA A 78 4.56 -2.80 -14.56
CA ALA A 78 5.35 -2.99 -15.76
C ALA A 78 4.52 -2.87 -17.06
N GLU A 79 3.22 -3.16 -17.01
CA GLU A 79 2.33 -3.14 -18.19
C GLU A 79 1.57 -1.82 -18.38
N ASP A 80 1.65 -0.89 -17.42
CA ASP A 80 0.89 0.36 -17.44
C ASP A 80 1.77 1.57 -17.06
N ASP A 81 2.29 2.24 -18.08
CA ASP A 81 3.21 3.37 -17.94
C ASP A 81 2.62 4.55 -17.14
N VAL A 82 1.31 4.80 -17.28
CA VAL A 82 0.63 5.87 -16.55
C VAL A 82 0.52 5.53 -15.06
N LEU A 83 0.11 4.30 -14.76
CA LEU A 83 0.06 3.82 -13.38
C LEU A 83 1.46 3.82 -12.74
N ARG A 84 2.47 3.37 -13.48
CA ARG A 84 3.86 3.34 -13.02
C ARG A 84 4.37 4.74 -12.70
N ALA A 85 4.18 5.71 -13.60
CA ALA A 85 4.57 7.10 -13.37
C ALA A 85 3.89 7.71 -12.12
N LYS A 86 2.57 7.51 -11.96
CA LYS A 86 1.84 7.95 -10.75
C LYS A 86 2.37 7.29 -9.47
N THR A 87 2.71 6.00 -9.56
CA THR A 87 3.26 5.24 -8.42
C THR A 87 4.65 5.72 -8.04
N PHE A 88 5.51 5.99 -9.02
CA PHE A 88 6.87 6.52 -8.76
C PHE A 88 6.80 7.91 -8.12
N ALA A 89 5.90 8.78 -8.59
CA ALA A 89 5.70 10.10 -7.99
C ALA A 89 5.30 10.00 -6.50
N MET A 90 4.41 9.07 -6.15
CA MET A 90 4.04 8.79 -4.75
C MET A 90 5.23 8.29 -3.92
N ALA A 91 6.16 7.53 -4.53
CA ALA A 91 7.36 7.07 -3.84
C ALA A 91 8.29 8.21 -3.42
N THR A 92 8.37 9.28 -4.21
CA THR A 92 9.15 10.48 -3.86
C THR A 92 8.56 11.20 -2.65
N GLU A 93 7.24 11.34 -2.57
CA GLU A 93 6.56 11.94 -1.41
C GLU A 93 6.74 11.10 -0.14
N ALA A 94 6.63 9.78 -0.26
CA ALA A 94 6.83 8.84 0.83
C ALA A 94 8.28 8.80 1.35
N THR A 95 9.26 8.84 0.45
CA THR A 95 10.69 8.78 0.83
C THR A 95 11.21 10.10 1.39
N SER A 96 10.56 11.22 1.07
CA SER A 96 10.92 12.57 1.55
C SER A 96 10.26 12.97 2.87
N SER A 97 9.06 12.46 3.18
CA SER A 97 8.24 12.99 4.28
C SER A 97 8.45 12.37 5.66
N CYS A 98 9.12 11.22 5.80
CA CYS A 98 9.73 10.71 7.04
C CYS A 98 10.32 9.34 6.74
N GLN A 99 11.52 9.05 7.25
CA GLN A 99 12.25 7.81 6.94
C GLN A 99 11.56 6.52 7.43
N ASP A 100 10.50 6.60 8.22
CA ASP A 100 10.01 5.47 9.03
C ASP A 100 8.66 4.87 8.58
N ARG A 101 7.95 5.43 7.58
CA ARG A 101 6.56 5.02 7.26
C ARG A 101 6.37 4.31 5.91
N ILE A 102 7.16 3.28 5.64
CA ILE A 102 7.11 2.58 4.34
C ILE A 102 5.80 1.79 4.12
N THR A 103 5.11 1.34 5.19
CA THR A 103 3.80 0.68 5.06
C THR A 103 2.72 1.65 4.63
N LEU A 104 2.71 2.86 5.20
CA LEU A 104 1.81 3.94 4.76
C LEU A 104 2.06 4.27 3.28
N ALA A 105 3.32 4.35 2.88
CA ALA A 105 3.70 4.58 1.49
C ALA A 105 3.18 3.48 0.55
N LEU A 106 3.33 2.20 0.94
CA LEU A 106 2.78 1.07 0.19
C LEU A 106 1.27 1.19 0.05
N HIS A 107 0.56 1.51 1.14
CA HIS A 107 -0.89 1.68 1.14
C HIS A 107 -1.34 2.85 0.26
N GLN A 108 -0.66 4.00 0.31
CA GLN A 108 -0.91 5.12 -0.59
C GLN A 108 -0.69 4.76 -2.06
N MET A 109 0.37 4.02 -2.38
CA MET A 109 0.63 3.52 -3.74
C MET A 109 -0.45 2.53 -4.22
N LYS A 110 -0.97 1.67 -3.33
CA LYS A 110 -2.13 0.82 -3.64
C LYS A 110 -3.38 1.67 -3.89
N ASN A 111 -3.59 2.73 -3.13
CA ASN A 111 -4.69 3.66 -3.39
C ASN A 111 -4.55 4.34 -4.77
N VAL A 112 -3.35 4.74 -5.17
CA VAL A 112 -3.06 5.25 -6.53
C VAL A 112 -3.48 4.24 -7.60
N GLN A 113 -3.19 2.96 -7.40
CA GLN A 113 -3.64 1.90 -8.30
C GLN A 113 -5.17 1.80 -8.37
N LEU A 114 -5.86 1.91 -7.23
CA LEU A 114 -7.32 1.85 -7.19
C LEU A 114 -7.97 3.06 -7.88
N VAL A 115 -7.40 4.26 -7.71
CA VAL A 115 -7.83 5.48 -8.42
C VAL A 115 -7.64 5.28 -9.92
N HIS A 116 -6.50 4.77 -10.35
CA HIS A 116 -6.22 4.51 -11.76
C HIS A 116 -7.16 3.46 -12.38
N ASN A 117 -7.40 2.36 -11.66
CA ASN A 117 -8.38 1.35 -12.07
C ASN A 117 -9.79 1.95 -12.15
N ALA A 118 -10.15 2.78 -11.18
CA ALA A 118 -11.37 3.54 -11.21
C ALA A 118 -11.40 4.39 -12.48
N GLU A 119 -10.48 5.32 -12.70
CA GLU A 119 -10.38 6.16 -13.91
C GLU A 119 -10.55 5.39 -15.24
N LYS A 120 -10.01 4.16 -15.34
CA LYS A 120 -10.17 3.27 -16.51
C LYS A 120 -11.54 2.61 -16.66
N GLY A 121 -12.46 2.82 -15.74
CA GLY A 121 -13.82 2.25 -15.76
C GLY A 121 -13.93 0.84 -15.21
N VAL A 122 -12.91 0.30 -14.53
CA VAL A 122 -12.91 -1.09 -14.00
C VAL A 122 -14.11 -1.36 -13.09
N TYR A 123 -14.55 -0.35 -12.34
CA TYR A 123 -15.63 -0.47 -11.36
C TYR A 123 -17.00 0.00 -11.87
N ASP A 124 -17.12 0.41 -13.14
CA ASP A 124 -18.34 1.03 -13.66
C ASP A 124 -19.56 0.12 -13.56
N ASN A 125 -19.36 -1.18 -13.69
CA ASN A 125 -20.43 -2.17 -13.59
C ASN A 125 -20.30 -3.03 -12.31
N ASN A 126 -19.46 -2.61 -11.36
CA ASN A 126 -19.17 -3.33 -10.13
C ASN A 126 -18.99 -2.38 -8.93
N LEU A 127 -19.98 -1.53 -8.68
CA LEU A 127 -20.01 -0.67 -7.48
C LEU A 127 -19.92 -1.48 -6.17
N PRO A 128 -20.56 -2.66 -6.01
CA PRO A 128 -20.37 -3.46 -4.80
C PRO A 128 -18.92 -3.86 -4.57
N GLY A 129 -18.19 -4.23 -5.64
CA GLY A 129 -16.77 -4.53 -5.56
C GLY A 129 -15.91 -3.32 -5.18
N LEU A 130 -16.24 -2.13 -5.67
CA LEU A 130 -15.58 -0.89 -5.24
C LEU A 130 -15.80 -0.60 -3.76
N VAL A 131 -17.04 -0.72 -3.27
CA VAL A 131 -17.36 -0.51 -1.85
C VAL A 131 -16.66 -1.54 -0.97
N SER A 132 -16.63 -2.81 -1.39
CA SER A 132 -15.89 -3.86 -0.69
C SER A 132 -14.38 -3.56 -0.62
N THR A 133 -13.82 -3.06 -1.72
CA THR A 133 -12.40 -2.64 -1.77
C THR A 133 -12.15 -1.45 -0.85
N GLY A 134 -13.05 -0.46 -0.86
CA GLY A 134 -13.00 0.70 0.03
C GLY A 134 -13.06 0.28 1.50
N GLY A 135 -13.92 -0.66 1.87
CA GLY A 135 -14.00 -1.21 3.22
C GLY A 135 -12.70 -1.88 3.66
N GLU A 136 -12.06 -2.65 2.77
CA GLU A 136 -10.73 -3.20 3.06
C GLU A 136 -9.67 -2.11 3.25
N MET A 137 -9.62 -1.10 2.37
CA MET A 137 -8.68 0.02 2.48
C MET A 137 -8.87 0.82 3.78
N PHE A 138 -10.12 1.09 4.18
CA PHE A 138 -10.44 1.72 5.45
C PHE A 138 -9.90 0.91 6.63
N ARG A 139 -10.15 -0.40 6.65
CA ARG A 139 -9.67 -1.31 7.70
C ARG A 139 -8.14 -1.30 7.77
N MET A 140 -7.46 -1.29 6.61
CA MET A 140 -5.99 -1.20 6.53
C MET A 140 -5.46 0.13 7.09
N GLU A 141 -6.09 1.26 6.76
CA GLU A 141 -5.73 2.58 7.31
C GLU A 141 -5.84 2.61 8.84
N MET A 142 -6.91 2.02 9.38
CA MET A 142 -7.13 1.93 10.82
C MET A 142 -6.06 1.06 11.49
N LEU A 143 -5.67 -0.06 10.87
CA LEU A 143 -4.58 -0.91 11.38
C LEU A 143 -3.22 -0.19 11.36
N GLU A 144 -2.94 0.61 10.34
CA GLU A 144 -1.72 1.43 10.28
C GLU A 144 -1.67 2.46 11.42
N ARG A 145 -2.79 3.14 11.69
CA ARG A 145 -2.90 4.08 12.82
C ARG A 145 -2.66 3.38 14.16
N ILE A 146 -3.27 2.21 14.37
CA ILE A 146 -3.09 1.40 15.58
C ILE A 146 -1.65 0.92 15.71
N ALA A 147 -1.03 0.49 14.61
CA ALA A 147 0.37 0.06 14.59
C ALA A 147 1.31 1.21 14.97
N LEU A 148 1.09 2.40 14.42
CA LEU A 148 1.86 3.61 14.76
C LEU A 148 1.75 3.95 16.26
N GLU A 149 0.56 3.84 16.85
CA GLU A 149 0.37 4.04 18.28
C GLU A 149 1.13 2.98 19.10
N LYS A 150 1.10 1.73 18.67
CA LYS A 150 1.82 0.63 19.32
C LYS A 150 3.34 0.82 19.24
N VAL A 151 3.88 1.19 18.09
CA VAL A 151 5.32 1.43 17.88
C VAL A 151 5.86 2.46 18.88
N ARG A 152 5.10 3.52 19.16
CA ARG A 152 5.48 4.54 20.17
C ARG A 152 5.66 3.98 21.58
N THR A 153 5.10 2.80 21.87
CA THR A 153 5.22 2.13 23.18
C THR A 153 6.36 1.11 23.23
N LEU A 154 6.94 0.76 22.09
CA LEU A 154 7.96 -0.28 21.96
C LEU A 154 9.35 0.33 21.85
N ALA A 155 10.34 -0.31 22.46
CA ALA A 155 11.74 0.03 22.24
C ALA A 155 12.32 -0.93 21.18
N PHE A 156 12.98 -0.39 20.16
CA PHE A 156 13.75 -1.14 19.17
C PHE A 156 12.94 -2.11 18.28
N VAL A 157 11.69 -1.77 17.93
CA VAL A 157 10.87 -2.55 16.98
C VAL A 157 10.59 -1.71 15.74
N ASP A 158 10.70 -2.35 14.57
CA ASP A 158 10.39 -1.76 13.28
C ASP A 158 8.87 -1.55 13.10
N GLU A 159 8.47 -0.37 12.64
CA GLU A 159 7.07 -0.02 12.37
C GLU A 159 6.39 -1.00 11.41
N ILE A 160 7.14 -1.46 10.41
CA ILE A 160 6.65 -2.34 9.36
C ILE A 160 6.24 -3.68 9.96
N GLU A 161 7.08 -4.23 10.84
CA GLU A 161 6.82 -5.50 11.51
C GLU A 161 5.58 -5.45 12.39
N VAL A 162 5.34 -4.31 13.07
CA VAL A 162 4.13 -4.11 13.86
C VAL A 162 2.89 -4.07 12.97
N CYS A 163 2.94 -3.29 11.88
CA CYS A 163 1.83 -3.17 10.94
C CYS A 163 1.49 -4.51 10.27
N LEU A 164 2.51 -5.19 9.73
CA LEU A 164 2.35 -6.51 9.10
C LEU A 164 1.86 -7.56 10.09
N ALA A 165 2.26 -7.49 11.37
CA ALA A 165 1.72 -8.38 12.39
C ALA A 165 0.22 -8.18 12.62
N TYR A 166 -0.28 -6.94 12.69
CA TYR A 166 -1.71 -6.67 12.79
C TYR A 166 -2.47 -7.15 11.55
N GLN A 167 -2.00 -6.80 10.35
CA GLN A 167 -2.63 -7.20 9.09
C GLN A 167 -2.73 -8.72 8.96
N ASN A 168 -1.63 -9.45 9.18
CA ASN A 168 -1.60 -10.90 9.06
C ASN A 168 -2.47 -11.59 10.12
N LYS A 169 -2.43 -11.13 11.38
CA LYS A 169 -3.18 -11.77 12.48
C LYS A 169 -4.65 -11.43 12.49
N LEU A 170 -5.05 -10.31 11.89
CA LEU A 170 -6.45 -9.89 11.79
C LEU A 170 -7.05 -10.13 10.41
N LYS A 171 -6.28 -10.66 9.45
CA LYS A 171 -6.73 -10.99 8.10
C LYS A 171 -8.10 -11.67 8.04
N GLU A 172 -8.28 -12.76 8.78
CA GLU A 172 -9.53 -13.52 8.76
C GLU A 172 -10.67 -12.76 9.44
N SER A 173 -10.39 -12.11 10.57
CA SER A 173 -11.41 -11.41 11.38
C SER A 173 -11.88 -10.10 10.77
N LEU A 174 -11.03 -9.46 9.96
CA LEU A 174 -11.27 -8.20 9.25
C LEU A 174 -11.36 -8.39 7.73
N GLU A 175 -11.46 -9.63 7.25
CA GLU A 175 -11.63 -9.98 5.83
C GLU A 175 -10.67 -9.23 4.89
N LEU A 176 -9.38 -9.20 5.24
CA LEU A 176 -8.33 -8.51 4.46
C LEU A 176 -7.89 -9.41 3.30
N THR A 177 -8.59 -9.31 2.17
CA THR A 177 -8.38 -10.20 1.01
C THR A 177 -7.06 -9.96 0.28
N SER A 178 -6.50 -8.76 0.39
CA SER A 178 -5.23 -8.38 -0.21
C SER A 178 -4.01 -8.92 0.56
N VAL A 179 -4.13 -9.15 1.86
CA VAL A 179 -3.04 -9.64 2.71
C VAL A 179 -2.85 -11.15 2.50
N THR A 180 -1.61 -11.63 2.37
CA THR A 180 -1.34 -13.06 2.20
C THR A 180 -1.43 -13.85 3.50
N ALA A 181 -1.50 -15.18 3.43
CA ALA A 181 -1.63 -16.04 4.60
C ALA A 181 -0.26 -16.55 5.10
N GLU A 182 -0.18 -16.77 6.42
CA GLU A 182 0.94 -17.29 7.21
C GLU A 182 2.16 -16.36 7.43
N MET A 183 2.06 -15.50 8.45
CA MET A 183 3.25 -15.03 9.15
C MET A 183 3.65 -16.06 10.22
N ARG A 184 4.67 -16.87 9.92
CA ARG A 184 5.18 -17.92 10.84
C ARG A 184 5.95 -17.36 12.05
N PHE A 185 6.41 -16.11 12.00
CA PHE A 185 7.20 -15.49 13.05
C PHE A 185 6.55 -14.20 13.57
N PHE A 186 5.78 -14.33 14.64
CA PHE A 186 5.06 -13.24 15.31
C PHE A 186 5.83 -12.66 16.51
N GLY A 187 6.79 -13.41 17.06
CA GLY A 187 7.41 -13.08 18.34
C GLY A 187 8.24 -11.79 18.37
N ALA A 188 8.58 -11.23 17.20
CA ALA A 188 9.47 -10.07 17.08
C ALA A 188 8.73 -8.71 17.04
N SER A 189 7.41 -8.67 16.82
CA SER A 189 6.67 -7.40 16.64
C SER A 189 6.24 -6.73 17.95
N GLY A 190 6.35 -7.41 19.09
CA GLY A 190 5.87 -6.88 20.39
C GLY A 190 4.34 -6.69 20.47
N VAL A 191 3.59 -7.14 19.46
CA VAL A 191 2.12 -7.18 19.45
C VAL A 191 1.66 -8.35 20.31
N THR A 192 0.72 -8.12 21.23
CA THR A 192 0.18 -9.16 22.11
C THR A 192 -1.18 -9.64 21.63
N ALA A 193 -1.64 -10.79 22.13
CA ALA A 193 -3.01 -11.24 21.88
C ALA A 193 -4.08 -10.25 22.40
N SER A 194 -3.77 -9.47 23.44
CA SER A 194 -4.67 -8.41 23.93
C SER A 194 -4.74 -7.24 22.95
N ASP A 195 -3.60 -6.85 22.38
CA ASP A 195 -3.53 -5.80 21.38
C ASP A 195 -4.34 -6.16 20.14
N LEU A 196 -4.22 -7.41 19.66
CA LEU A 196 -5.00 -7.91 18.52
C LEU A 196 -6.52 -7.85 18.77
N ARG A 197 -6.99 -8.31 19.94
CA ARG A 197 -8.41 -8.21 20.33
C ARG A 197 -8.89 -6.77 20.47
N SER A 198 -8.02 -5.87 20.90
CA SER A 198 -8.33 -4.45 20.99
C SER A 198 -8.43 -3.82 19.60
N ALA A 199 -7.47 -4.11 18.73
CA ALA A 199 -7.43 -3.61 17.36
C ALA A 199 -8.63 -4.09 16.55
N ASP A 200 -8.99 -5.38 16.62
CA ASP A 200 -10.16 -5.94 15.95
C ASP A 200 -11.45 -5.19 16.31
N ARG A 201 -11.68 -4.96 17.62
CA ARG A 201 -12.86 -4.24 18.09
C ARG A 201 -12.86 -2.78 17.68
N GLN A 202 -11.70 -2.12 17.73
CA GLN A 202 -11.56 -0.73 17.33
C GLN A 202 -11.85 -0.55 15.84
N VAL A 203 -11.28 -1.40 14.98
CA VAL A 203 -11.50 -1.32 13.53
C VAL A 203 -12.98 -1.55 13.20
N LYS A 204 -13.61 -2.59 13.76
CA LYS A 204 -15.04 -2.86 13.55
C LYS A 204 -15.94 -1.74 14.07
N ALA A 205 -15.59 -1.14 15.21
CA ALA A 205 -16.34 -0.01 15.74
C ALA A 205 -16.22 1.22 14.82
N ALA A 206 -15.00 1.55 14.41
CA ALA A 206 -14.73 2.67 13.51
C ALA A 206 -15.40 2.47 12.13
N GLU A 207 -15.36 1.26 11.58
CA GLU A 207 -16.02 0.96 10.29
C GLU A 207 -17.52 1.21 10.37
N ASN A 208 -18.17 0.83 11.48
CA ASN A 208 -19.59 1.08 11.67
C ASN A 208 -19.96 2.57 11.80
N SER A 209 -19.06 3.41 12.33
CA SER A 209 -19.36 4.83 12.60
C SER A 209 -18.79 5.81 11.59
N GLU A 210 -17.66 5.50 10.95
CA GLU A 210 -16.84 6.44 10.18
C GLU A 210 -16.74 6.07 8.70
N PHE A 211 -16.96 4.80 8.32
CA PHE A 211 -16.71 4.32 6.96
C PHE A 211 -17.50 5.09 5.89
N SER A 212 -18.75 5.44 6.17
CA SER A 212 -19.58 6.17 5.20
C SER A 212 -19.02 7.54 4.86
N GLU A 213 -18.55 8.29 5.86
CA GLU A 213 -17.95 9.61 5.65
C GLU A 213 -16.58 9.49 4.97
N TRP A 214 -15.77 8.52 5.41
CA TRP A 214 -14.48 8.23 4.79
C TRP A 214 -14.64 7.87 3.30
N LEU A 215 -15.62 7.02 2.98
CA LEU A 215 -15.88 6.57 1.61
C LEU A 215 -16.29 7.73 0.70
N LEU A 216 -17.06 8.69 1.22
CA LEU A 216 -17.44 9.91 0.49
C LEU A 216 -16.25 10.82 0.17
N GLN A 217 -15.12 10.67 0.86
CA GLN A 217 -13.88 11.41 0.60
C GLN A 217 -12.87 10.58 -0.21
N TRP A 218 -13.19 9.32 -0.51
CA TRP A 218 -12.26 8.38 -1.11
C TRP A 218 -12.14 8.57 -2.63
N GLY A 219 -10.92 8.85 -3.10
CA GLY A 219 -10.61 9.18 -4.50
C GLY A 219 -11.18 8.21 -5.55
N PRO A 220 -11.06 6.88 -5.41
CA PRO A 220 -11.64 5.93 -6.36
C PRO A 220 -13.16 6.07 -6.53
N LEU A 221 -13.90 6.40 -5.45
CA LEU A 221 -15.33 6.66 -5.56
C LEU A 221 -15.58 7.93 -6.38
N HIS A 222 -14.84 9.01 -6.12
CA HIS A 222 -14.94 10.26 -6.91
C HIS A 222 -14.68 10.00 -8.39
N SER A 223 -13.62 9.25 -8.71
CA SER A 223 -13.30 8.90 -10.10
C SER A 223 -14.44 8.14 -10.79
N VAL A 224 -15.14 7.23 -10.09
CA VAL A 224 -16.31 6.54 -10.66
C VAL A 224 -17.49 7.48 -10.84
N LEU A 225 -17.79 8.33 -9.84
CA LEU A 225 -18.89 9.29 -9.91
C LEU A 225 -18.69 10.31 -11.03
N GLU A 226 -17.48 10.81 -11.22
CA GLU A 226 -17.14 11.75 -12.30
C GLU A 226 -17.38 11.15 -13.69
N ARG A 227 -17.14 9.85 -13.88
CA ARG A 227 -17.44 9.19 -15.16
C ARG A 227 -18.91 8.84 -15.35
N LYS A 228 -19.57 8.33 -14.30
CA LYS A 228 -20.94 7.80 -14.38
C LYS A 228 -22.01 8.87 -14.32
N GLU A 229 -21.78 9.89 -13.49
CA GLU A 229 -22.73 10.95 -13.17
C GLU A 229 -22.06 12.33 -13.24
N PRO A 230 -21.40 12.69 -14.37
CA PRO A 230 -20.57 13.90 -14.47
C PRO A 230 -21.32 15.19 -14.13
N GLU A 231 -22.57 15.31 -14.60
CA GLU A 231 -23.40 16.51 -14.36
C GLU A 231 -23.67 16.71 -12.87
N ARG A 232 -24.04 15.64 -12.15
CA ARG A 232 -24.33 15.69 -10.72
C ARG A 232 -23.07 15.91 -9.90
N PHE A 233 -21.96 15.28 -10.28
CA PHE A 233 -20.68 15.42 -9.61
C PHE A 233 -20.12 16.85 -9.74
N ASN A 234 -20.19 17.44 -10.94
CA ASN A 234 -19.77 18.82 -11.16
C ASN A 234 -20.64 19.82 -10.39
N ALA A 235 -21.96 19.62 -10.36
CA ALA A 235 -22.86 20.46 -9.56
C ALA A 235 -22.56 20.39 -8.05
N LEU A 236 -22.10 19.24 -7.54
CA LEU A 236 -21.66 19.10 -6.14
C LEU A 236 -20.35 19.86 -5.88
N ARG A 237 -19.37 19.75 -6.80
CA ARG A 237 -18.09 20.48 -6.69
C ARG A 237 -18.27 21.99 -6.75
N GLU A 238 -19.14 22.48 -7.63
CA GLU A 238 -19.46 23.91 -7.72
C GLU A 238 -20.07 24.43 -6.41
N LYS A 239 -20.98 23.68 -5.80
CA LYS A 239 -21.56 24.04 -4.49
C LYS A 239 -20.54 24.04 -3.36
N GLN A 240 -19.59 23.10 -3.36
CA GLN A 240 -18.48 23.10 -2.39
C GLN A 240 -17.56 24.31 -2.57
N ASN A 241 -17.25 24.73 -3.82
CA ASN A 241 -16.41 25.88 -4.10
C ASN A 241 -17.08 27.24 -3.78
N ILE A 242 -18.40 27.31 -3.76
CA ILE A 242 -19.16 28.54 -3.43
C ILE A 242 -19.38 28.67 -1.90
N GLY A 243 -19.12 27.61 -1.14
CA GLY A 243 -19.27 27.56 0.32
C GLY A 243 -18.02 27.91 1.14
N LEU A 244 -16.92 28.33 0.49
CA LEU A 244 -15.70 28.90 1.07
C LEU A 244 -15.64 30.41 0.79
#